data_AF-X0SW68-F1
#
_entry.id   AF-X0SW68-F1
#
_cell.length_a   1.000
_cell.length_b   1.000
_cell.length_c   1.000
_cell.angle_alpha   90.00
_cell.angle_beta   90.00
_cell.angle_gamma   90.00
#
_symmetry.space_group_name_H-M   'P 1'
#
loop_
_entity.id
_entity.type
_entity.pdbx_description
1 polymer ?
#
loop_
_entity_poly.entity_id
_entity_poly.type
_entity_poly.pdbx_seq_one_letter_code
_entity_poly.pdbx_strand_id
1 'polypeptide(L)'
;MPDLLLSAVEYSGYISIVKFLVFLVLFFPWLPLLSWVYADAKAVGTKEVFWTAIVFGLGAAAAIIWLVMPVFIIGMLFYLIVIGAASVSYVMHRNARVPDFDRVLTAEHLKGLFTSEEKKFETLKSFIFITANNNEVPVPQPQTPDFFGYKV
;
A
#
# COMPACT_ATOMS: atom_id res chain seq x y z
N MET A 1 13.04 -38.47 -33.29
CA MET A 1 12.82 -37.04 -32.99
C MET A 1 11.63 -36.71 -32.08
N PRO A 2 10.66 -37.61 -31.74
CA PRO A 2 9.71 -37.31 -30.66
C PRO A 2 10.38 -37.33 -29.28
N ASP A 3 11.51 -38.03 -29.15
CA ASP A 3 12.30 -38.12 -27.91
C ASP A 3 12.92 -36.76 -27.51
N LEU A 4 13.25 -35.91 -28.49
CA LEU A 4 13.72 -34.55 -28.23
C LEU A 4 12.59 -33.66 -27.68
N LEU A 5 11.38 -33.81 -28.20
CA LEU A 5 10.21 -33.06 -27.71
C LEU A 5 9.77 -33.57 -26.34
N LEU A 6 9.86 -34.88 -26.07
CA LEU A 6 9.63 -35.45 -24.74
C LEU A 6 10.69 -34.97 -23.73
N SER A 7 11.97 -34.95 -24.10
CA SER A 7 13.04 -34.44 -23.23
C SER A 7 12.90 -32.96 -22.90
N ALA A 8 12.35 -32.15 -23.83
CA ALA A 8 12.08 -30.74 -23.59
C ALA A 8 10.93 -30.53 -22.57
N VAL A 9 9.98 -31.46 -22.49
CA VAL A 9 8.91 -31.46 -21.48
C VAL A 9 9.44 -31.91 -20.11
N GLU A 10 10.38 -32.85 -20.06
CA GLU A 10 11.10 -33.23 -18.83
C GLU A 10 11.98 -32.09 -18.28
N TYR A 11 12.56 -31.28 -19.16
CA TYR A 11 13.28 -30.04 -18.81
C TYR A 11 12.36 -28.91 -18.29
N SER A 12 11.05 -29.13 -18.14
CA SER A 12 10.15 -28.18 -17.44
C SER A 12 10.35 -28.15 -15.91
N GLY A 13 11.25 -28.99 -15.36
CA GLY A 13 11.50 -29.13 -13.92
C GLY A 13 12.52 -28.17 -13.27
N TYR A 14 13.27 -27.36 -14.03
CA TYR A 14 14.31 -26.48 -13.45
C TYR A 14 13.74 -25.32 -12.65
N ILE A 15 12.58 -24.80 -13.07
CA ILE A 15 11.89 -23.70 -12.40
C ILE A 15 10.45 -24.14 -12.16
N SER A 16 10.04 -24.14 -10.89
CA SER A 16 8.63 -24.33 -10.54
C SER A 16 7.83 -23.15 -11.07
N ILE A 17 6.98 -23.40 -12.07
CA ILE A 17 6.09 -22.39 -12.69
C ILE A 17 5.27 -21.66 -11.64
N VAL A 18 4.74 -22.38 -10.65
CA VAL A 18 3.95 -21.80 -9.55
C VAL A 18 4.79 -20.81 -8.74
N LYS A 19 6.00 -21.18 -8.33
CA LYS A 19 6.90 -20.29 -7.57
C LYS A 19 7.30 -19.07 -8.38
N PHE A 20 7.56 -19.26 -9.68
CA PHE A 20 7.87 -18.18 -10.59
C PHE A 20 6.71 -17.19 -10.74
N LEU A 21 5.48 -17.68 -10.93
CA LEU A 21 4.29 -16.83 -10.97
C LEU A 21 4.08 -16.07 -9.67
N VAL A 22 4.27 -16.72 -8.51
CA VAL A 22 4.20 -16.04 -7.20
C VAL A 22 5.26 -14.94 -7.09
N PHE A 23 6.48 -15.20 -7.56
CA PHE A 23 7.52 -14.18 -7.63
C PHE A 23 7.09 -12.98 -8.47
N LEU A 24 6.60 -13.20 -9.69
CA LEU A 24 6.15 -12.12 -10.57
C LEU A 24 5.00 -11.31 -9.95
N VAL A 25 4.01 -11.98 -9.35
CA VAL A 25 2.86 -11.33 -8.70
C VAL A 25 3.30 -10.44 -7.54
N LEU A 26 4.37 -10.77 -6.81
CA LEU A 26 4.88 -9.94 -5.71
C LEU A 26 5.92 -8.91 -6.16
N PHE A 27 6.64 -9.20 -7.25
CA PHE A 27 7.67 -8.32 -7.80
C PHE A 27 7.06 -7.15 -8.58
N PHE A 28 6.09 -7.40 -9.46
CA PHE A 28 5.57 -6.34 -10.33
C PHE A 28 4.86 -5.20 -9.58
N PRO A 29 4.07 -5.43 -8.52
CA PRO A 29 3.45 -4.35 -7.74
C PRO A 29 4.45 -3.42 -7.03
N TRP A 30 5.70 -3.85 -6.84
CA TRP A 30 6.74 -2.98 -6.29
C TRP A 30 7.12 -1.85 -7.27
N LEU A 31 7.04 -2.06 -8.58
CA LEU A 31 7.35 -1.02 -9.56
C LEU A 31 6.43 0.21 -9.49
N PRO A 32 5.08 0.08 -9.53
CA PRO A 32 4.19 1.23 -9.37
C PRO A 32 4.29 1.83 -7.96
N LEU A 33 4.64 1.05 -6.94
CA LEU A 33 4.92 1.58 -5.60
C LEU A 33 6.07 2.59 -5.62
N LEU A 34 7.14 2.35 -6.38
CA LEU A 34 8.25 3.31 -6.52
C LEU A 34 7.81 4.62 -7.15
N SER A 35 6.99 4.54 -8.20
CA SER A 35 6.41 5.72 -8.86
C SER A 35 5.52 6.50 -7.90
N TRP A 36 4.72 5.80 -7.10
CA TRP A 36 3.89 6.42 -6.07
C TRP A 36 4.74 7.12 -5.00
N VAL A 37 5.75 6.45 -4.44
CA VAL A 37 6.66 7.05 -3.43
C VAL A 37 7.32 8.31 -3.98
N TYR A 38 7.79 8.29 -5.23
CA TYR A 38 8.43 9.46 -5.83
C TYR A 38 7.45 10.64 -6.01
N ALA A 39 6.28 10.37 -6.59
CA ALA A 39 5.28 11.40 -6.83
C ALA A 39 4.70 11.98 -5.53
N ASP A 40 4.42 11.12 -4.55
CA ASP A 40 3.93 11.51 -3.23
C ASP A 40 5.00 12.31 -2.45
N ALA A 41 6.26 11.88 -2.48
CA ALA A 41 7.34 12.57 -1.77
C ALA A 41 7.53 14.00 -2.31
N LYS A 42 7.40 14.16 -3.63
CA LYS A 42 7.40 15.46 -4.30
C LYS A 42 6.18 16.30 -3.91
N ALA A 43 4.99 15.71 -3.82
CA ALA A 43 3.76 16.40 -3.45
C ALA A 43 3.79 16.91 -1.99
N VAL A 44 4.30 16.11 -1.06
CA VAL A 44 4.42 16.47 0.36
C VAL A 44 5.69 17.26 0.70
N GLY A 45 6.48 17.63 -0.30
CA GLY A 45 7.68 18.47 -0.14
C GLY A 45 8.79 17.84 0.70
N THR A 46 8.99 16.52 0.61
CA THR A 46 10.09 15.83 1.29
C THR A 46 11.17 15.36 0.31
N LYS A 47 12.24 14.72 0.81
CA LYS A 47 13.38 14.27 0.01
C LYS A 47 12.99 13.09 -0.89
N GLU A 48 12.53 13.40 -2.09
CA GLU A 48 11.99 12.46 -3.08
C GLU A 48 13.03 11.41 -3.49
N VAL A 49 14.23 11.84 -3.89
CA VAL A 49 15.29 10.92 -4.32
C VAL A 49 15.72 9.99 -3.18
N PHE A 50 15.81 10.51 -1.96
CA PHE A 50 16.24 9.72 -0.81
C PHE A 50 15.24 8.60 -0.49
N TRP A 51 13.95 8.92 -0.40
CA TRP A 51 12.93 7.91 -0.06
C TRP A 51 12.71 6.91 -1.18
N THR A 52 12.66 7.37 -2.44
CA THR A 52 12.58 6.46 -3.58
C THR A 52 13.82 5.55 -3.64
N ALA A 53 15.02 6.07 -3.37
CA ALA A 53 16.24 5.26 -3.35
C ALA A 53 16.25 4.21 -2.22
N ILE A 54 15.70 4.51 -1.05
CA ILE A 54 15.57 3.52 0.04
C ILE A 54 14.61 2.40 -0.36
N VAL A 55 13.41 2.75 -0.82
CA VAL A 55 12.39 1.74 -1.19
C VAL A 55 12.85 0.93 -2.41
N PHE A 56 13.54 1.57 -3.34
CA PHE A 56 14.17 0.90 -4.47
C PHE A 56 15.32 -0.02 -4.03
N GLY A 57 16.29 0.51 -3.29
CA GLY A 57 17.48 -0.23 -2.90
C GLY A 57 17.16 -1.45 -2.05
N LEU A 58 16.29 -1.28 -1.05
CA LEU A 58 15.85 -2.37 -0.18
C LEU A 58 15.00 -3.40 -0.93
N GLY A 59 14.06 -2.96 -1.78
CA GLY A 59 13.23 -3.86 -2.59
C GLY A 59 14.06 -4.68 -3.59
N ALA A 60 14.99 -4.02 -4.30
CA ALA A 60 15.88 -4.66 -5.26
C ALA A 60 16.80 -5.69 -4.59
N ALA A 61 17.46 -5.28 -3.49
CA ALA A 61 18.33 -6.17 -2.72
C ALA A 61 17.55 -7.39 -2.20
N ALA A 62 16.36 -7.18 -1.66
CA ALA A 62 15.54 -8.26 -1.13
C ALA A 62 15.01 -9.19 -2.22
N ALA A 63 14.68 -8.68 -3.41
CA ALA A 63 14.28 -9.50 -4.55
C ALA A 63 15.44 -10.40 -5.03
N ILE A 64 16.65 -9.86 -5.10
CA ILE A 64 17.85 -10.64 -5.43
C ILE A 64 18.10 -11.71 -4.37
N ILE A 65 18.05 -11.35 -3.08
CA ILE A 65 18.20 -12.30 -1.98
C ILE A 65 17.14 -13.40 -2.08
N TRP A 66 15.88 -13.06 -2.34
CA TRP A 66 14.83 -14.07 -2.52
C TRP A 66 15.16 -15.09 -3.62
N LEU A 67 15.66 -14.64 -4.76
CA LEU A 67 16.03 -15.54 -5.86
C LEU A 67 17.24 -16.44 -5.55
N VAL A 68 18.18 -15.97 -4.72
CA VAL A 68 19.37 -16.74 -4.33
C VAL A 68 19.10 -17.65 -3.13
N MET A 69 18.08 -17.36 -2.32
CA MET A 69 17.74 -18.15 -1.14
C MET A 69 17.28 -19.57 -1.53
N PRO A 70 17.87 -20.63 -0.95
CA PRO A 70 17.55 -22.00 -1.31
C PRO A 70 16.13 -22.41 -0.91
N VAL A 71 15.57 -21.77 0.13
CA VAL A 71 14.20 -21.98 0.59
C VAL A 71 13.33 -20.83 0.11
N PHE A 72 12.53 -21.09 -0.93
CA PHE A 72 11.67 -20.09 -1.58
C PHE A 72 10.79 -19.30 -0.62
N ILE A 73 10.16 -19.97 0.35
CA ILE A 73 9.24 -19.33 1.31
C ILE A 73 9.99 -18.37 2.23
N ILE A 74 11.21 -18.71 2.65
CA ILE A 74 12.02 -17.84 3.51
C ILE A 74 12.43 -16.59 2.73
N GLY A 75 12.89 -16.75 1.49
CA GLY A 75 13.20 -15.60 0.62
C GLY A 75 11.98 -14.72 0.35
N MET A 76 10.80 -15.32 0.14
CA MET A 76 9.55 -14.60 -0.07
C MET A 76 9.16 -13.78 1.15
N LEU A 77 9.18 -14.39 2.35
CA LEU A 77 8.87 -13.70 3.59
C LEU A 77 9.87 -12.59 3.89
N PHE A 78 11.16 -12.83 3.64
CA PHE A 78 12.20 -11.82 3.76
C PHE A 78 11.92 -10.62 2.84
N TYR A 79 11.61 -10.87 1.56
CA TYR A 79 11.23 -9.83 0.61
C TYR A 79 10.04 -9.01 1.10
N LEU A 80 8.95 -9.68 1.51
CA LEU A 80 7.74 -9.03 2.01
C LEU A 80 8.00 -8.18 3.26
N ILE A 81 8.83 -8.67 4.19
CA ILE A 81 9.19 -7.93 5.40
C ILE A 81 10.01 -6.68 5.04
N VAL A 82 11.01 -6.81 4.18
CA VAL A 82 11.90 -5.70 3.82
C VAL A 82 11.15 -4.62 3.05
N ILE A 83 10.40 -4.99 2.00
CA ILE A 83 9.61 -4.03 1.22
C ILE A 83 8.48 -3.42 2.06
N GLY A 84 7.83 -4.23 2.91
CA GLY A 84 6.79 -3.78 3.82
C GLY A 84 7.32 -2.78 4.84
N ALA A 85 8.45 -3.09 5.49
CA ALA A 85 9.09 -2.19 6.45
C ALA A 85 9.55 -0.88 5.80
N ALA A 86 10.14 -0.93 4.61
CA ALA A 86 10.53 0.28 3.86
C ALA A 86 9.31 1.14 3.52
N SER A 87 8.23 0.51 3.04
CA SER A 87 6.97 1.19 2.68
C SER A 87 6.28 1.81 3.88
N VAL A 88 6.16 1.07 5.00
CA VAL A 88 5.57 1.56 6.25
C VAL A 88 6.40 2.71 6.81
N SER A 89 7.73 2.61 6.79
CA SER A 89 8.62 3.69 7.25
C SER A 89 8.40 4.98 6.45
N TYR A 90 8.26 4.86 5.12
CA TYR A 90 7.91 5.99 4.27
C TYR A 90 6.52 6.57 4.61
N VAL A 91 5.52 5.71 4.79
CA VAL A 91 4.15 6.12 5.13
C VAL A 91 4.10 6.86 6.47
N MET A 92 4.80 6.36 7.49
CA MET A 92 4.92 7.03 8.78
C MET A 92 5.57 8.41 8.64
N HIS A 93 6.62 8.51 7.82
CA HIS A 93 7.32 9.77 7.56
C HIS A 93 6.44 10.78 6.82
N ARG A 94 5.67 10.39 5.79
CA ARG A 94 4.73 11.31 5.11
C ARG A 94 3.59 11.73 6.03
N ASN A 95 3.03 10.81 6.82
CA ASN A 95 1.86 11.07 7.65
C ASN A 95 2.13 12.09 8.76
N ALA A 96 3.39 12.20 9.21
CA ALA A 96 3.82 13.22 10.15
C ALA A 96 3.89 14.65 9.55
N ARG A 97 3.79 14.78 8.22
CA ARG A 97 3.92 16.06 7.50
C ARG A 97 2.62 16.57 6.92
N VAL A 98 1.64 15.68 6.77
CA VAL A 98 0.34 16.02 6.19
C VAL A 98 -0.72 16.16 7.28
N PRO A 99 -1.75 16.99 7.05
CA PRO A 99 -2.92 17.04 7.92
C PRO A 99 -3.58 15.66 8.09
N ASP A 100 -4.34 15.48 9.16
CA ASP A 100 -4.96 14.20 9.51
C ASP A 100 -5.80 13.59 8.38
N PHE A 101 -6.48 14.42 7.58
CA PHE A 101 -7.33 14.00 6.47
C PHE A 101 -6.57 13.45 5.25
N ASP A 102 -5.28 13.75 5.12
CA ASP A 102 -4.44 13.33 3.99
C ASP A 102 -3.46 12.21 4.40
N ARG A 103 -3.60 11.69 5.63
CA ARG A 103 -2.84 10.52 6.10
C ARG A 103 -3.34 9.24 5.44
N VAL A 104 -2.43 8.35 5.10
CA VAL A 104 -2.74 7.03 4.52
C VAL A 104 -2.39 5.91 5.50
N LEU A 105 -3.06 4.76 5.40
CA LEU A 105 -2.83 3.58 6.26
C LEU A 105 -2.85 3.89 7.77
N THR A 106 -3.73 4.78 8.22
CA THR A 106 -3.94 5.03 9.65
C THR A 106 -4.67 3.86 10.31
N ALA A 107 -4.54 3.72 11.63
CA ALA A 107 -5.30 2.73 12.39
C ALA A 107 -6.82 2.91 12.24
N GLU A 108 -7.29 4.16 12.10
CA GLU A 108 -8.69 4.48 11.83
C GLU A 108 -9.14 3.96 10.45
N HIS A 109 -8.31 4.10 9.41
CA HIS A 109 -8.61 3.54 8.08
C HIS A 109 -8.65 2.01 8.11
N LEU A 110 -7.70 1.38 8.80
CA LEU A 110 -7.66 -0.08 8.95
C LEU A 110 -8.88 -0.59 9.72
N LYS A 111 -9.31 0.09 10.79
CA LYS A 111 -10.53 -0.25 11.54
C LYS A 111 -11.80 0.01 10.74
N GLY A 112 -11.79 1.04 9.90
CA GLY A 112 -12.87 1.39 8.97
C GLY A 112 -13.13 0.31 7.92
N LEU A 113 -12.09 -0.36 7.40
CA LEU A 113 -12.26 -1.49 6.46
C LEU A 113 -13.06 -2.66 7.04
N PHE A 114 -13.12 -2.78 8.37
CA PHE A 114 -13.88 -3.81 9.08
C PHE A 114 -15.22 -3.29 9.66
N THR A 115 -15.58 -2.02 9.44
CA THR A 115 -16.80 -1.40 9.97
C THR A 115 -17.68 -0.90 8.81
N SER A 116 -18.97 -1.24 8.79
CA SER A 116 -19.87 -0.80 7.71
C SER A 116 -20.12 0.72 7.74
N GLU A 117 -19.78 1.41 6.66
CA GLU A 117 -19.94 2.87 6.50
C GLU A 117 -21.40 3.33 6.65
N GLU A 118 -22.37 2.46 6.31
CA GLU A 118 -23.81 2.72 6.45
C GLU A 118 -24.23 3.08 7.89
N LYS A 119 -23.62 2.46 8.91
CA LYS A 119 -23.96 2.70 10.32
C LYS A 119 -23.53 4.09 10.80
N LYS A 120 -22.44 4.63 10.26
CA LYS A 120 -21.97 5.99 10.62
C LYS A 120 -22.90 7.05 10.03
N PHE A 121 -23.37 6.85 8.81
CA PHE A 121 -24.25 7.79 8.11
C PHE A 121 -25.66 7.85 8.71
N GLU A 122 -26.19 6.69 9.16
CA GLU A 122 -27.45 6.63 9.93
C GLU A 122 -27.43 7.53 11.17
N THR A 123 -26.29 7.60 11.86
CA THR A 123 -26.12 8.42 13.09
C THR A 123 -26.03 9.91 12.78
N LEU A 124 -25.55 10.30 11.59
CA LEU A 124 -25.45 11.71 11.18
C LEU A 124 -26.77 12.27 10.63
N LYS A 125 -27.62 11.42 10.05
CA LYS A 125 -28.97 11.81 9.58
C LYS A 125 -29.88 12.30 10.71
N SER A 126 -29.60 11.98 11.98
CA SER A 126 -30.39 12.47 13.11
C SER A 126 -30.04 13.90 13.55
N PHE A 127 -28.99 14.51 13.00
CA PHE A 127 -28.56 15.86 13.34
C PHE A 127 -28.84 16.84 12.20
N ILE A 128 -29.38 18.02 12.55
CA ILE A 128 -29.53 19.15 11.63
C ILE A 128 -28.38 20.10 11.89
N PHE A 129 -27.62 20.46 10.86
CA PHE A 129 -26.50 21.37 10.96
C PHE A 129 -26.97 22.80 10.70
N ILE A 130 -26.84 23.66 11.72
CA ILE A 130 -27.22 25.07 11.67
C ILE A 130 -25.98 25.92 11.96
N THR A 131 -25.70 26.92 11.12
CA THR A 131 -24.59 27.87 11.33
C THR A 131 -24.92 28.95 12.38
N ALA A 132 -23.93 29.70 12.85
CA ALA A 132 -24.11 30.81 13.79
C ALA A 132 -25.08 31.90 13.28
N ASN A 133 -25.23 32.01 11.96
CA ASN A 133 -26.19 32.89 11.29
C ASN A 133 -27.58 32.26 11.06
N ASN A 134 -27.86 31.11 11.68
CA ASN A 134 -29.15 30.41 11.60
C ASN A 134 -29.54 29.87 10.21
N ASN A 135 -28.55 29.67 9.32
CA ASN A 135 -28.76 29.02 8.03
C ASN A 135 -28.57 27.50 8.16
N GLU A 136 -29.43 26.73 7.48
CA GLU A 136 -29.26 25.29 7.33
C GLU A 136 -28.12 24.98 6.34
N VAL A 137 -27.22 24.08 6.72
CA VAL A 137 -26.14 23.61 5.84
C VAL A 137 -26.29 22.12 5.57
N PRO A 138 -25.91 21.64 4.37
CA PRO A 138 -25.98 20.22 4.06
C PRO A 138 -25.08 19.42 5.02
N VAL A 139 -25.49 18.19 5.31
CA VAL A 139 -24.68 17.23 6.08
C VAL A 139 -23.28 17.15 5.48
N PRO A 140 -22.21 17.30 6.29
CA PRO A 140 -20.85 17.14 5.82
C PRO A 140 -20.68 15.78 5.14
N GLN A 141 -20.08 15.76 3.96
CA GLN A 141 -19.84 14.52 3.23
C GLN A 141 -18.60 13.81 3.79
N PRO A 142 -18.57 12.46 3.80
CA PRO A 142 -17.38 11.73 4.21
C PRO A 142 -16.17 12.20 3.40
N GLN A 143 -15.01 12.32 4.07
CA GLN A 143 -13.73 12.75 3.48
C GLN A 143 -13.64 14.24 3.10
N THR A 144 -14.58 15.09 3.53
CA THR A 144 -14.38 16.55 3.44
C THR A 144 -13.74 17.12 4.72
N PRO A 145 -13.03 18.25 4.65
CA PRO A 145 -12.47 18.92 5.83
C PRO A 145 -13.53 19.19 6.91
N ASP A 146 -14.74 19.55 6.48
CA ASP A 146 -15.86 19.86 7.35
C ASP A 146 -16.26 18.64 8.19
N PHE A 147 -16.28 17.42 7.60
CA PHE A 147 -16.71 16.20 8.29
C PHE A 147 -15.81 15.81 9.47
N PHE A 148 -14.50 16.03 9.38
CA PHE A 148 -13.55 15.62 10.41
C PHE A 148 -13.53 16.53 11.64
N GLY A 149 -14.03 17.77 11.53
CA GLY A 149 -14.22 18.66 12.69
C GLY A 149 -15.31 18.19 13.66
N TYR A 150 -16.15 17.24 13.24
CA TYR A 150 -17.31 16.75 13.99
C TYR A 150 -17.11 15.33 14.54
N LYS A 151 -15.87 14.88 14.80
CA LYS A 151 -15.63 13.61 15.52
C LYS A 151 -16.32 13.68 16.90
N VAL A 152 -17.48 13.04 17.05
CA VAL A 152 -18.15 12.74 18.33
C VAL A 152 -17.65 11.40 18.85
#